data_AF-A0A6V7UPE7-F1
#
_entry.id   AF-A0A6V7UPE7-F1
#
_cell.length_a   1.000
_cell.length_b   1.000
_cell.length_c   1.000
_cell.angle_alpha   90.00
_cell.angle_beta   90.00
_cell.angle_gamma   90.00
#
_symmetry.space_group_name_H-M   'P 1'
#
loop_
_entity.id
_entity.type
_entity.pdbx_description
1 polymer ?
#
loop_
_entity_poly.entity_id
_entity_poly.type
_entity_poly.pdbx_seq_one_letter_code
_entity_poly.pdbx_strand_id
1 'polypeptide(L)'
;MREILVELQQTWLKEYKQNREKLLVELTEKLHQEYISDLQRKQTEYMAQYRDEMDAERSRQEELFQRRLQDEVQRLNEKHRRELQMAKKKQWCWQCEQEAIYHCCWNTAYCSVECQQTHWPMHRRYCRRKKTAQTASTLTQQQNTSSSNNGGNSGTTSTNTLNTQQQNGDLQHQQQQSSNGTAR
;
A
#
# COMPACT_ATOMS: atom_id res chain seq x y z
N MET A 1 -48.77 76.87 -56.81
CA MET A 1 -47.33 77.05 -56.45
C MET A 1 -47.07 77.07 -54.95
N ARG A 2 -47.74 77.91 -54.14
CA ARG A 2 -47.55 77.88 -52.66
C ARG A 2 -47.95 76.54 -52.03
N GLU A 3 -49.09 75.96 -52.41
CA GLU A 3 -49.56 74.68 -51.86
C GLU A 3 -48.55 73.55 -52.11
N ILE A 4 -48.03 73.44 -53.33
CA ILE A 4 -46.99 72.46 -53.70
C ILE A 4 -45.73 72.60 -52.82
N LEU A 5 -45.30 73.84 -52.54
CA LEU A 5 -44.15 74.09 -51.66
C LEU A 5 -44.42 73.70 -50.21
N VAL A 6 -45.65 73.94 -49.71
CA VAL A 6 -46.07 73.56 -48.36
C VAL A 6 -46.18 72.05 -48.22
N GLU A 7 -46.76 71.35 -49.19
CA GLU A 7 -46.87 69.89 -49.21
C GLU A 7 -45.49 69.22 -49.26
N LEU A 8 -44.58 69.75 -50.06
CA LEU A 8 -43.20 69.26 -50.14
C LEU A 8 -42.48 69.43 -48.78
N GLN A 9 -42.63 70.60 -48.14
CA GLN A 9 -42.05 70.86 -46.82
C GLN A 9 -42.62 69.92 -45.75
N GLN A 10 -43.94 69.71 -45.76
CA GLN A 10 -44.61 68.80 -44.82
C GLN A 10 -44.16 67.35 -45.01
N THR A 11 -44.06 66.89 -46.27
CA THR A 11 -43.58 65.56 -46.60
C THR A 11 -42.14 65.37 -46.13
N TRP A 12 -41.26 66.33 -46.41
CA TRP A 12 -39.86 66.25 -46.01
C TRP A 12 -39.67 66.24 -44.49
N LEU A 13 -40.40 67.08 -43.75
CA LEU A 13 -40.34 67.09 -42.28
C LEU A 13 -40.86 65.78 -41.67
N LYS A 14 -41.90 65.20 -42.27
CA LYS A 14 -42.45 63.90 -41.86
C LYS A 14 -41.44 62.78 -42.10
N GLU A 15 -40.87 62.71 -43.30
CA GLU A 15 -39.84 61.72 -43.66
C GLU A 15 -38.59 61.86 -42.79
N TYR A 16 -38.12 63.08 -42.55
CA TYR A 16 -36.99 63.34 -41.67
C TYR A 16 -37.26 62.84 -40.24
N LYS A 17 -38.43 63.15 -39.68
CA LYS A 17 -38.81 62.69 -38.35
C LYS A 17 -38.88 61.17 -38.28
N GLN A 18 -39.52 60.54 -39.26
CA GLN A 18 -39.64 59.08 -39.35
C GLN A 18 -38.28 58.40 -39.50
N ASN A 19 -37.40 58.91 -40.36
CA ASN A 19 -36.08 58.34 -40.57
C ASN A 19 -35.19 58.49 -39.33
N ARG A 20 -35.27 59.63 -38.64
CA ARG A 20 -34.56 59.84 -37.36
C ARG A 20 -35.05 58.87 -36.29
N GLU A 21 -36.37 58.69 -36.15
CA GLU A 21 -36.95 57.75 -35.20
C GLU A 21 -36.51 56.31 -35.51
N LYS A 22 -36.54 55.92 -36.80
CA LYS A 22 -36.08 54.61 -37.26
C LYS A 22 -34.61 54.36 -36.91
N LEU A 23 -33.72 55.31 -37.21
CA LEU A 23 -32.29 55.19 -36.89
C LEU A 23 -32.02 55.05 -35.38
N LEU A 24 -32.78 55.76 -34.55
CA LEU A 24 -32.65 55.65 -33.08
C LEU A 24 -33.08 54.28 -32.57
N VAL A 25 -34.17 53.72 -33.11
CA VAL A 25 -34.64 52.37 -32.78
C VAL A 25 -33.61 51.33 -33.20
N GLU A 26 -33.15 51.37 -34.45
CA GLU A 26 -32.16 50.44 -34.99
C GLU A 26 -30.84 50.48 -34.19
N LEU A 27 -30.36 51.68 -33.84
CA LEU A 27 -29.16 51.84 -33.01
C LEU A 27 -29.35 51.23 -31.61
N THR A 28 -30.50 51.47 -30.99
CA THR A 28 -30.81 50.96 -29.64
C THR A 28 -30.94 49.44 -29.65
N GLU A 29 -31.62 48.88 -30.66
CA GLU A 29 -31.75 47.44 -30.84
C GLU A 29 -30.38 46.78 -31.05
N LYS A 30 -29.53 47.38 -31.89
CA LYS A 30 -28.17 46.87 -32.12
C LYS A 30 -27.35 46.87 -30.84
N LEU A 31 -27.35 47.99 -30.10
CA LEU A 31 -26.61 48.08 -28.83
C LEU A 31 -27.12 47.06 -27.80
N HIS A 32 -28.44 46.86 -27.74
CA HIS A 32 -29.04 45.86 -26.85
C HIS A 32 -28.66 44.43 -27.23
N GLN A 33 -28.64 44.11 -28.53
CA GLN A 33 -28.21 42.79 -29.02
C GLN A 33 -26.73 42.53 -28.70
N GLU A 34 -25.85 43.52 -28.91
CA GLU A 34 -24.44 43.44 -28.54
C GLU A 34 -24.27 43.19 -27.04
N TYR A 35 -25.01 43.94 -26.20
CA TYR A 35 -25.00 43.75 -24.75
C TYR A 35 -25.43 42.35 -24.30
N ILE A 36 -26.52 41.82 -24.86
CA ILE A 36 -26.97 40.44 -24.56
C ILE A 36 -25.93 39.42 -24.99
N SER A 37 -25.37 39.58 -26.19
CA SER A 37 -24.32 38.70 -26.71
C SER A 37 -23.09 38.71 -25.80
N ASP A 38 -22.66 39.87 -25.34
CA ASP A 38 -21.53 40.00 -24.42
C ASP A 38 -21.79 39.37 -23.06
N LEU A 39 -23.01 39.51 -22.52
CA LEU A 39 -23.41 38.83 -21.28
C LEU A 39 -23.36 37.31 -21.43
N GLN A 40 -23.92 36.77 -22.52
CA GLN A 40 -23.92 35.33 -22.79
C GLN A 40 -22.50 34.79 -22.98
N ARG A 41 -21.66 35.54 -23.70
CA ARG A 41 -20.25 35.21 -23.87
C ARG A 41 -19.53 35.19 -22.52
N LYS A 42 -19.70 36.22 -21.70
CA LYS A 42 -19.08 36.30 -20.36
C LYS A 42 -19.53 35.17 -19.44
N GLN A 43 -20.82 34.85 -19.45
CA GLN A 43 -21.35 33.71 -18.70
C GLN A 43 -20.69 32.40 -19.14
N THR A 44 -20.58 32.18 -20.45
CA THR A 44 -19.95 30.97 -21.00
C THR A 44 -18.46 30.89 -20.65
N GLU A 45 -17.74 32.02 -20.73
CA GLU A 45 -16.34 32.14 -20.33
C GLU A 45 -16.16 31.75 -18.84
N TYR A 46 -16.97 32.30 -17.93
CA TYR A 46 -16.87 31.95 -16.51
C TYR A 46 -17.19 30.49 -16.25
N MET A 47 -18.26 29.95 -16.85
CA MET A 47 -18.61 28.54 -16.69
C MET A 47 -17.51 27.61 -17.22
N ALA A 48 -16.84 27.99 -18.31
CA ALA A 48 -15.69 27.25 -18.82
C ALA A 48 -14.49 27.28 -17.86
N GLN A 49 -14.13 28.47 -17.37
CA GLN A 49 -13.05 28.63 -16.39
C GLN A 49 -13.29 27.81 -15.12
N TYR A 50 -14.50 27.87 -14.55
CA TYR A 50 -14.84 27.09 -13.36
C TYR A 50 -14.75 25.58 -13.60
N ARG A 51 -15.20 25.09 -14.76
CA ARG A 51 -15.08 23.67 -15.11
C ARG A 51 -13.61 23.27 -15.21
N ASP A 52 -12.79 24.05 -15.91
CA ASP A 52 -11.38 23.74 -16.14
C ASP A 52 -10.59 23.75 -14.81
N GLU A 53 -10.89 24.69 -13.90
CA GLU A 53 -10.32 24.72 -12.55
C GLU A 53 -10.69 23.48 -11.72
N MET A 54 -11.97 23.08 -11.75
CA MET A 54 -12.43 21.89 -11.04
C MET A 54 -11.80 20.61 -11.58
N ASP A 55 -11.66 20.49 -12.91
CA ASP A 55 -11.04 19.33 -13.55
C ASP A 55 -9.53 19.28 -13.29
N ALA A 56 -8.85 20.44 -13.27
CA ALA A 56 -7.44 20.53 -12.89
C ALA A 56 -7.22 20.11 -11.43
N GLU A 57 -8.05 20.59 -10.50
CA GLU A 57 -7.92 20.22 -9.09
C GLU A 57 -8.24 18.73 -8.87
N ARG A 58 -9.28 18.19 -9.54
CA ARG A 58 -9.57 16.75 -9.52
C ARG A 58 -8.36 15.93 -9.98
N SER A 59 -7.79 16.29 -11.13
CA SER A 59 -6.63 15.59 -11.72
C SER A 59 -5.41 15.65 -10.79
N ARG A 60 -5.17 16.80 -10.16
CA ARG A 60 -4.10 16.98 -9.18
C ARG A 60 -4.29 16.08 -7.96
N GLN A 61 -5.50 16.01 -7.41
CA GLN A 61 -5.79 15.15 -6.26
C GLN A 61 -5.64 13.66 -6.61
N GLU A 62 -6.06 13.27 -7.81
CA GLU A 62 -5.91 11.90 -8.29
C GLU A 62 -4.43 11.52 -8.45
N GLU A 63 -3.60 12.40 -9.02
CA GLU A 63 -2.15 12.18 -9.13
C GLU A 63 -1.49 12.02 -7.74
N LEU A 64 -1.84 12.91 -6.80
CA LEU A 64 -1.32 12.84 -5.43
C LEU A 64 -1.75 11.54 -4.71
N PHE A 65 -2.99 11.12 -4.90
CA PHE A 65 -3.48 9.86 -4.35
C PHE A 65 -2.77 8.66 -4.97
N GLN A 66 -2.62 8.64 -6.30
CA GLN A 66 -1.94 7.58 -7.02
C GLN A 66 -0.47 7.47 -6.61
N ARG A 67 0.24 8.60 -6.46
CA ARG A 67 1.62 8.62 -5.96
C ARG A 67 1.71 8.04 -4.55
N ARG A 68 0.86 8.49 -3.62
CA ARG A 68 0.84 7.96 -2.24
C ARG A 68 0.57 6.45 -2.22
N LEU A 69 -0.34 5.97 -3.05
CA LEU A 69 -0.63 4.55 -3.16
C LEU A 69 0.57 3.76 -3.69
N GLN A 70 1.24 4.28 -4.72
CA GLN A 70 2.45 3.65 -5.26
C GLN A 70 3.58 3.58 -4.22
N ASP A 71 3.84 4.67 -3.49
CA ASP A 71 4.85 4.72 -2.44
C ASP A 71 4.55 3.70 -1.33
N GLU A 72 3.29 3.60 -0.91
CA GLU A 72 2.86 2.65 0.12
C GLU A 72 2.99 1.19 -0.35
N VAL A 73 2.61 0.89 -1.59
CA VAL A 73 2.81 -0.44 -2.18
C VAL A 73 4.29 -0.80 -2.24
N GLN A 74 5.15 0.14 -2.67
CA GLN A 74 6.60 -0.10 -2.69
C GLN A 74 7.15 -0.35 -1.29
N ARG A 75 6.72 0.43 -0.30
CA ARG A 75 7.11 0.27 1.11
C ARG A 75 6.71 -1.09 1.66
N LEU A 76 5.48 -1.54 1.38
CA LEU A 76 5.00 -2.85 1.81
C LEU A 76 5.75 -3.99 1.14
N ASN A 77 6.00 -3.89 -0.17
CA ASN A 77 6.79 -4.88 -0.91
C ASN A 77 8.22 -5.00 -0.37
N GLU A 78 8.84 -3.87 -0.07
CA GLU A 78 10.18 -3.84 0.50
C GLU A 78 10.22 -4.45 1.92
N LYS A 79 9.23 -4.12 2.76
CA LYS A 79 9.08 -4.71 4.08
C LYS A 79 8.91 -6.24 3.99
N HIS A 80 8.00 -6.70 3.14
CA HIS A 80 7.75 -8.12 2.94
C HIS A 80 8.99 -8.86 2.42
N ARG A 81 9.72 -8.26 1.48
CA ARG A 81 10.99 -8.79 0.97
C ARG A 81 12.01 -9.00 2.08
N ARG A 82 12.15 -8.03 3.00
CA ARG A 82 13.04 -8.14 4.17
C ARG A 82 12.57 -9.24 5.12
N GLU A 83 11.28 -9.30 5.41
CA GLU A 83 10.71 -10.34 6.28
C GLU A 83 10.95 -11.75 5.71
N LEU A 84 10.73 -11.95 4.40
CA LEU A 84 11.03 -13.22 3.73
C LEU A 84 12.52 -13.60 3.80
N GLN A 85 13.43 -12.63 3.64
CA GLN A 85 14.87 -12.88 3.77
C GLN A 85 15.23 -13.31 5.20
N MET A 86 14.64 -12.67 6.22
CA MET A 86 14.84 -13.07 7.61
C MET A 86 14.23 -14.45 7.88
N ALA A 87 13.06 -14.73 7.30
CA ALA A 87 12.40 -16.01 7.46
C ALA A 87 13.24 -17.18 6.92
N LYS A 88 13.81 -17.00 5.72
CA LYS A 88 14.67 -18.00 5.07
C LYS A 88 15.96 -18.34 5.85
N LYS A 89 16.37 -17.49 6.80
CA LYS A 89 17.58 -17.71 7.62
C LYS A 89 17.32 -18.53 8.89
N LYS A 90 16.05 -18.82 9.22
CA LYS A 90 15.64 -19.51 10.44
C LYS A 90 15.07 -20.89 10.15
N GLN A 91 14.98 -21.74 11.17
CA GLN A 91 14.22 -22.99 11.14
C GLN A 91 12.84 -22.75 11.73
N TRP A 92 11.82 -23.42 11.17
CA TRP A 92 10.42 -23.19 11.52
C TRP A 92 9.77 -24.47 12.01
N CYS A 93 8.97 -24.34 13.06
CA CYS A 93 8.23 -25.44 13.65
C CYS A 93 7.19 -25.92 12.64
N TRP A 94 7.22 -27.21 12.30
CA TRP A 94 6.26 -27.78 11.36
C TRP A 94 4.80 -27.65 11.84
N GLN A 95 4.58 -27.66 13.16
CA GLN A 95 3.25 -27.70 13.75
C GLN A 95 2.59 -26.33 13.93
N CYS A 96 3.36 -25.29 14.24
CA CYS A 96 2.80 -23.98 14.63
C CYS A 96 3.55 -22.77 14.04
N GLU A 97 4.50 -23.01 13.13
CA GLU A 97 5.23 -21.97 12.39
C GLU A 97 6.02 -20.97 13.26
N GLN A 98 6.20 -21.25 14.55
CA GLN A 98 7.12 -20.53 15.41
C GLN A 98 8.57 -20.96 15.15
N GLU A 99 9.53 -20.14 15.56
CA GLU A 99 10.95 -20.47 15.43
C GLU A 99 11.27 -21.79 16.13
N ALA A 100 11.84 -22.73 15.39
CA ALA A 100 12.14 -24.06 15.91
C ALA A 100 13.49 -24.08 16.63
N ILE A 101 13.52 -24.76 17.77
CA ILE A 101 14.74 -24.96 18.57
C ILE A 101 15.16 -26.44 18.64
N TYR A 102 14.27 -27.37 18.26
CA TYR A 102 14.53 -28.80 18.22
C TYR A 102 14.49 -29.33 16.79
N HIS A 103 15.59 -29.89 16.30
CA HIS A 103 15.63 -30.57 15.01
C HIS A 103 15.20 -32.04 15.15
N CYS A 104 14.39 -32.55 14.21
CA CYS A 104 14.06 -33.97 14.10
C CYS A 104 14.81 -34.64 12.93
N CYS A 105 14.47 -34.28 11.70
CA CYS A 105 15.17 -34.73 10.49
C CYS A 105 14.98 -33.69 9.35
N TRP A 106 15.48 -33.99 8.14
CA TRP A 106 15.42 -33.06 7.00
C TRP A 106 14.02 -32.46 6.81
N ASN A 107 13.94 -31.14 6.82
CA ASN A 107 12.70 -30.37 6.68
C ASN A 107 11.63 -30.65 7.77
N THR A 108 12.03 -31.09 8.97
CA THR A 108 11.12 -31.21 10.11
C THR A 108 11.82 -30.82 11.42
N ALA A 109 11.40 -29.69 11.98
CA ALA A 109 11.84 -29.15 13.26
C ALA A 109 10.63 -28.69 14.09
N TYR A 110 10.83 -28.49 15.40
CA TYR A 110 9.79 -28.11 16.37
C TYR A 110 10.28 -27.04 17.34
N CYS A 111 9.35 -26.20 17.81
CA CYS A 111 9.63 -25.25 18.89
C CYS A 111 9.48 -25.88 20.30
N SER A 112 8.71 -26.96 20.43
CA SER A 112 8.46 -27.64 21.70
C SER A 112 8.22 -29.14 21.52
N VAL A 113 8.37 -29.88 22.63
CA VAL A 113 8.05 -31.32 22.68
C VAL A 113 6.55 -31.56 22.45
N GLU A 114 5.70 -30.66 22.93
CA GLU A 114 4.25 -30.71 22.68
C GLU A 114 3.95 -30.65 21.18
N CYS A 115 4.53 -29.69 20.44
CA CYS A 115 4.40 -29.61 18.99
C CYS A 115 4.89 -30.88 18.28
N GLN A 116 5.98 -31.48 18.79
CA GLN A 116 6.47 -32.76 18.27
C GLN A 116 5.48 -33.88 18.50
N GLN A 117 4.94 -34.02 19.71
CA GLN A 117 3.98 -35.10 20.05
C GLN A 117 2.69 -34.98 19.24
N THR A 118 2.20 -33.76 19.03
CA THR A 118 1.01 -33.50 18.19
C THR A 118 1.23 -33.92 16.73
N HIS A 119 2.38 -33.58 16.13
CA HIS A 119 2.70 -33.99 14.75
C HIS A 119 3.14 -35.47 14.64
N TRP A 120 3.61 -36.08 15.73
CA TRP A 120 4.27 -37.39 15.72
C TRP A 120 3.47 -38.53 15.08
N PRO A 121 2.14 -38.69 15.30
CA PRO A 121 1.36 -39.75 14.68
C PRO A 121 1.43 -39.76 13.15
N MET A 122 1.56 -38.58 12.54
CA MET A 122 1.75 -38.39 11.11
C MET A 122 3.24 -38.58 10.73
N HIS A 123 4.13 -37.85 11.41
CA HIS A 123 5.56 -37.81 11.08
C HIS A 123 6.27 -39.17 11.15
N ARG A 124 5.91 -40.02 12.11
CA ARG A 124 6.61 -41.28 12.40
C ARG A 124 6.71 -42.25 11.22
N ARG A 125 5.81 -42.15 10.24
CA ARG A 125 5.76 -43.02 9.06
C ARG A 125 6.90 -42.74 8.07
N TYR A 126 7.35 -41.49 7.98
CA TYR A 126 8.36 -41.04 7.02
C TYR A 126 9.59 -40.40 7.69
N CYS A 127 9.66 -40.41 9.01
CA CYS A 127 10.79 -39.88 9.77
C CYS A 127 12.12 -40.53 9.32
N ARG A 128 13.06 -39.72 8.81
CA ARG A 128 14.34 -40.20 8.29
C ARG A 128 15.34 -40.55 9.38
N ARG A 129 15.16 -40.05 10.61
CA ARG A 129 16.02 -40.35 11.76
C ARG A 129 16.08 -41.85 12.08
N LYS A 130 15.01 -42.61 11.83
CA LYS A 130 14.98 -44.07 12.04
C LYS A 130 15.81 -44.85 11.01
N LYS A 131 15.97 -44.34 9.78
CA LYS A 131 16.70 -45.03 8.70
C LYS A 131 18.22 -44.92 8.83
N THR A 132 18.72 -43.83 9.42
CA THR A 132 20.16 -43.62 9.64
C THR A 132 20.71 -44.41 10.83
N ALA A 133 19.87 -44.73 11.82
CA ALA A 133 20.29 -45.54 12.96
C ALA A 133 20.57 -47.02 12.61
N GLN A 134 19.83 -47.59 11.65
CA GLN A 134 19.98 -48.99 11.22
C GLN A 134 21.17 -49.22 10.27
N THR A 135 21.56 -48.21 9.50
CA THR A 135 22.72 -48.28 8.59
C THR A 135 24.05 -48.17 9.35
N ALA A 136 24.10 -47.42 10.45
CA ALA A 136 25.27 -47.36 11.32
C ALA A 136 25.53 -48.66 12.11
N SER A 137 24.51 -49.52 12.32
CA SER A 137 24.65 -50.78 13.07
C SER A 137 25.33 -51.90 12.27
N THR A 138 25.44 -51.79 10.94
CA THR A 138 25.95 -52.87 10.06
C THR A 138 27.45 -52.76 9.76
N LEU A 139 28.12 -51.67 10.17
CA LEU A 139 29.56 -51.44 9.96
C LEU A 139 30.44 -51.79 11.17
N THR A 140 29.87 -52.30 12.26
CA THR A 140 30.60 -52.55 13.52
C THR A 140 30.60 -54.02 13.97
N GLN A 141 30.43 -54.97 13.04
CA GLN A 141 30.47 -56.40 13.36
C GLN A 141 31.54 -57.13 12.55
N GLN A 142 32.80 -56.74 12.76
CA GLN A 142 33.98 -57.59 12.53
C GLN A 142 35.15 -57.02 13.32
N GLN A 143 35.21 -57.31 14.63
CA GLN A 143 36.44 -57.68 15.35
C GLN A 143 36.15 -57.97 16.83
N ASN A 144 36.51 -59.21 17.21
CA ASN A 144 36.99 -59.66 18.52
C ASN A 144 36.01 -60.32 19.50
N THR A 145 36.09 -61.64 19.44
CA THR A 145 35.84 -62.64 20.47
C THR A 145 36.80 -62.53 21.67
N SER A 146 36.34 -63.08 22.80
CA SER A 146 37.05 -63.51 24.03
C SER A 146 37.52 -62.47 25.07
N SER A 147 36.75 -62.28 26.16
CA SER A 147 37.03 -62.88 27.50
C SER A 147 36.18 -62.24 28.62
N SER A 148 35.95 -63.02 29.68
CA SER A 148 34.91 -62.89 30.71
C SER A 148 35.22 -61.93 31.88
N ASN A 149 34.12 -61.51 32.53
CA ASN A 149 33.90 -61.18 33.97
C ASN A 149 34.22 -59.78 34.55
N ASN A 150 33.15 -59.06 34.92
CA ASN A 150 32.61 -58.89 36.29
C ASN A 150 32.21 -57.44 36.63
N GLY A 151 31.12 -57.27 37.40
CA GLY A 151 30.85 -56.09 38.23
C GLY A 151 29.71 -55.17 37.76
N GLY A 152 28.56 -55.24 38.44
CA GLY A 152 27.46 -54.29 38.27
C GLY A 152 27.69 -52.96 39.01
N ASN A 153 26.90 -51.94 38.67
CA ASN A 153 25.99 -51.24 39.59
C ASN A 153 25.22 -50.12 38.86
N SER A 154 24.10 -49.79 39.46
CA SER A 154 23.08 -48.81 39.12
C SER A 154 23.55 -47.34 39.12
N GLY A 155 22.87 -46.53 38.30
CA GLY A 155 22.41 -45.20 38.69
C GLY A 155 23.31 -44.00 38.35
N THR A 156 22.71 -43.06 37.62
CA THR A 156 22.68 -41.60 37.84
C THR A 156 23.08 -40.73 36.64
N THR A 157 22.06 -39.96 36.23
CA THR A 157 22.05 -38.56 35.80
C THR A 157 23.36 -37.92 35.34
N SER A 158 23.38 -37.39 34.11
CA SER A 158 24.23 -36.25 33.76
C SER A 158 23.57 -35.41 32.67
N THR A 159 22.99 -34.31 33.12
CA THR A 159 22.70 -33.09 32.38
C THR A 159 23.99 -32.50 31.81
N ASN A 160 24.05 -32.21 30.51
CA ASN A 160 25.07 -31.34 29.95
C ASN A 160 24.43 -30.12 29.30
N THR A 161 24.38 -29.06 30.10
CA THR A 161 24.13 -27.68 29.71
C THR A 161 25.45 -27.12 29.18
N LEU A 162 25.49 -26.70 27.92
CA LEU A 162 26.54 -25.79 27.42
C LEU A 162 25.89 -24.52 26.89
N ASN A 163 26.42 -23.45 27.45
CA ASN A 163 25.94 -22.08 27.48
C ASN A 163 26.44 -21.31 26.25
N THR A 164 25.61 -20.46 25.65
CA THR A 164 26.05 -19.31 24.86
C THR A 164 25.02 -18.18 24.98
N GLN A 165 25.14 -17.44 26.08
CA GLN A 165 24.84 -16.00 26.20
C GLN A 165 25.96 -15.24 25.42
N GLN A 166 25.86 -14.06 24.83
CA GLN A 166 24.94 -12.92 24.94
C GLN A 166 25.43 -11.85 23.95
N GLN A 167 24.58 -11.32 23.07
CA GLN A 167 24.70 -9.94 22.55
C GLN A 167 23.29 -9.43 22.23
N ASN A 168 22.66 -8.78 23.21
CA ASN A 168 21.52 -7.89 23.03
C ASN A 168 21.69 -6.74 24.02
N GLY A 169 22.10 -5.59 23.49
CA GLY A 169 22.11 -4.30 24.13
C GLY A 169 21.84 -3.24 23.06
N ASP A 170 21.00 -2.28 23.40
CA ASP A 170 20.57 -1.11 22.60
C ASP A 170 19.44 -1.32 21.58
N LEU A 171 18.20 -1.09 22.02
CA LEU A 171 17.18 -0.32 21.27
C LEU A 171 15.88 -0.19 22.09
N GLN A 172 15.94 0.54 23.22
CA GLN A 172 14.70 1.03 23.86
C GLN A 172 14.95 2.30 24.69
N HIS A 173 15.32 3.39 24.04
CA HIS A 173 15.15 4.72 24.61
C HIS A 173 15.07 5.83 23.54
N GLN A 174 14.01 5.83 22.72
CA GLN A 174 13.57 7.06 22.05
C GLN A 174 12.10 6.97 21.60
N GLN A 175 11.17 6.99 22.54
CA GLN A 175 9.77 7.31 22.23
C GLN A 175 9.09 8.04 23.39
N GLN A 176 9.64 9.20 23.75
CA GLN A 176 8.91 10.23 24.48
C GLN A 176 9.41 11.58 23.96
N GLN A 177 8.74 12.09 22.92
CA GLN A 177 8.71 13.49 22.49
C GLN A 177 7.87 13.58 21.21
N SER A 178 6.54 13.58 21.34
CA SER A 178 5.59 14.10 20.32
C SER A 178 4.18 14.13 20.92
N SER A 179 4.00 14.93 21.96
CA SER A 179 2.68 15.37 22.41
C SER A 179 2.84 16.72 23.09
N ASN A 180 2.95 17.77 22.27
CA ASN A 180 2.53 19.14 22.58
C ASN A 180 2.81 20.03 21.36
N GLY A 181 1.75 20.42 20.65
CA GLY A 181 1.83 21.44 19.61
C GLY A 181 0.79 21.27 18.52
N THR A 182 -0.36 21.94 18.68
CA THR A 182 -1.03 22.80 17.68
C THR A 182 -2.53 22.83 17.99
N ALA A 183 -2.91 23.75 18.89
CA ALA A 183 -4.20 24.40 18.83
C ALA A 183 -3.95 25.80 18.27
N ARG A 184 -4.53 26.08 17.11
CA ARG A 184 -4.68 27.42 16.56
C ARG A 184 -6.00 27.48 15.82
#